data_AF-A0A5S5AV12-F1
#
_entry.id   AF-A0A5S5AV12-F1
#
_cell.length_a   1.000
_cell.length_b   1.000
_cell.length_c   1.000
_cell.angle_alpha   90.00
_cell.angle_beta   90.00
_cell.angle_gamma   90.00
#
_symmetry.space_group_name_H-M   'P 1'
#
loop_
_entity.id
_entity.type
_entity.pdbx_description
1 polymer ?
#
loop_
_entity_poly.entity_id
_entity_poly.type
_entity_poly.pdbx_seq_one_letter_code
_entity_poly.pdbx_strand_id
1 'polypeptide(L)' 'MQQTVNATIADKDIMNDILMTTKYLSGVYETAIMECTNEAVRNALRQIQDEEQQNAKMIFDFMVQKGWYKPQ' A
#
# COMPACT_ATOMS: atom_id res chain seq x y z
N MET A 1 4.04 11.41 39.74
CA MET A 1 3.24 10.43 38.98
C MET A 1 3.52 10.67 37.51
N GLN A 2 4.27 9.77 36.85
CA GLN A 2 4.47 9.83 35.40
C GLN A 2 3.18 9.34 34.74
N GLN A 3 2.49 10.21 33.99
CA GLN A 3 1.43 9.79 33.10
C GLN A 3 2.08 9.10 31.89
N THR A 4 1.89 7.79 31.81
CA THR A 4 2.19 7.01 30.60
C THR A 4 1.23 7.48 29.51
N VAL A 5 1.74 8.20 28.52
CA VAL A 5 0.94 8.59 27.35
C VAL A 5 0.71 7.33 26.52
N ASN A 6 -0.47 6.73 26.63
CA ASN A 6 -0.93 5.75 25.66
C ASN A 6 -1.28 6.51 24.38
N ALA A 7 -0.30 6.70 23.49
CA ALA A 7 -0.55 7.27 22.17
C ALA A 7 -1.37 6.27 21.35
N THR A 8 -2.66 6.54 21.17
CA THR A 8 -3.51 5.80 20.23
C THR A 8 -3.28 6.39 18.84
N ILE A 9 -2.77 5.57 17.91
CA ILE A 9 -2.64 5.97 16.50
C ILE A 9 -4.05 6.02 15.91
N ALA A 10 -4.40 7.11 15.21
CA ALA A 10 -5.71 7.23 14.58
C ALA A 10 -5.82 6.28 13.37
N ASP A 11 -7.00 5.69 13.16
CA ASP A 11 -7.26 4.81 12.00
C ASP A 11 -6.90 5.47 10.66
N LYS A 12 -7.13 6.77 10.54
CA LYS A 12 -6.75 7.55 9.35
C LYS A 12 -5.24 7.51 9.11
N ASP A 13 -4.43 7.61 10.16
CA ASP A 13 -2.98 7.63 10.04
C ASP A 13 -2.44 6.24 9.70
N ILE A 14 -3.02 5.20 10.32
CA ILE A 14 -2.74 3.79 9.98
C ILE A 14 -3.06 3.55 8.50
N MET A 15 -4.23 3.95 8.03
CA MET A 15 -4.65 3.73 6.64
C MET A 15 -3.79 4.50 5.64
N ASN A 16 -3.36 5.73 5.98
CA ASN A 16 -2.42 6.48 5.14
C ASN A 16 -1.07 5.75 5.05
N ASP A 17 -0.55 5.25 6.17
CA ASP A 17 0.72 4.51 6.19
C ASP A 17 0.65 3.22 5.35
N ILE A 18 -0.44 2.46 5.48
CA ILE A 18 -0.70 1.28 4.65
C ILE A 18 -0.75 1.69 3.17
N LEU A 19 -1.54 2.71 2.80
CA LEU A 19 -1.66 3.12 1.40
C LEU A 19 -0.32 3.59 0.80
N MET A 20 0.49 4.32 1.57
CA MET A 20 1.83 4.74 1.13
C MET A 20 2.77 3.55 0.97
N THR A 21 2.74 2.62 1.92
CA THR A 21 3.56 1.39 1.88
C THR A 21 3.20 0.52 0.68
N THR A 22 1.90 0.32 0.41
CA THR A 22 1.45 -0.44 -0.77
C THR A 22 1.91 0.23 -2.07
N LYS A 23 1.80 1.56 -2.19
CA LYS A 23 2.31 2.29 -3.37
C LYS A 23 3.82 2.12 -3.54
N TYR A 24 4.58 2.17 -2.44
CA TYR A 24 6.02 1.96 -2.46
C TYR A 24 6.38 0.55 -2.94
N LEU A 25 5.76 -0.49 -2.35
CA LEU A 25 5.99 -1.89 -2.76
C LEU A 25 5.63 -2.11 -4.23
N SER A 26 4.54 -1.51 -4.69
CA SER A 26 4.15 -1.60 -6.10
C SER A 26 5.21 -1.03 -7.05
N GLY A 27 5.88 0.07 -6.67
CA GLY A 27 7.02 0.60 -7.41
C GLY A 27 8.24 -0.32 -7.40
N VAL A 28 8.51 -0.99 -6.28
CA VAL A 28 9.59 -1.99 -6.18
C VAL A 28 9.32 -3.19 -7.09
N TYR A 29 8.10 -3.72 -7.08
CA TYR A 29 7.72 -4.82 -7.97
C TYR A 29 7.78 -4.42 -9.44
N GLU A 30 7.40 -3.20 -9.79
CA GLU A 30 7.50 -2.70 -11.16
C GLU A 30 8.95 -2.77 -11.67
N THR A 31 9.91 -2.22 -10.92
CA THR A 31 11.34 -2.30 -11.25
C THR A 31 11.81 -3.75 -11.34
N ALA A 32 11.43 -4.59 -10.37
CA ALA A 32 11.80 -6.00 -10.38
C ALA A 32 11.25 -6.74 -11.61
N ILE A 33 10.03 -6.48 -12.03
CA ILE A 33 9.40 -7.07 -13.23
C ILE A 33 10.11 -6.61 -14.51
N MET A 34 10.50 -5.34 -14.59
CA MET A 34 11.21 -4.78 -15.75
C MET A 34 12.61 -5.37 -15.93
N GLU A 35 13.29 -5.65 -14.83
CA GLU A 35 14.68 -6.15 -14.83
C GLU A 35 14.78 -7.68 -14.70
N CYS A 36 13.66 -8.39 -14.51
CA CYS A 36 13.64 -9.84 -14.35
C CYS A 36 13.91 -10.57 -15.67
N THR A 37 14.96 -11.37 -15.71
CA THR A 37 15.34 -12.20 -16.88
C THR A 37 14.69 -13.58 -16.89
N ASN A 38 14.12 -14.02 -15.76
CA ASN A 38 13.44 -15.31 -15.64
C ASN A 38 11.92 -15.12 -15.82
N GLU A 39 11.36 -15.64 -16.91
CA GLU A 39 9.93 -15.48 -17.24
C GLU A 39 8.97 -16.05 -16.18
N ALA A 40 9.32 -17.17 -15.54
CA ALA A 40 8.46 -17.76 -14.51
C ALA A 40 8.39 -16.85 -13.27
N VAL A 41 9.54 -16.33 -12.84
CA VAL A 41 9.62 -15.38 -11.73
C VAL A 41 8.94 -14.06 -12.10
N ARG A 42 9.17 -13.57 -13.32
CA ARG A 42 8.53 -12.36 -13.84
C ARG A 42 7.00 -12.47 -13.81
N ASN A 43 6.45 -13.59 -14.25
CA ASN A 43 5.00 -13.82 -14.23
C ASN A 43 4.45 -13.92 -12.81
N ALA A 44 5.16 -14.55 -11.87
CA ALA A 44 4.77 -14.57 -10.47
C ALA A 44 4.76 -13.15 -9.87
N LEU A 45 5.78 -12.34 -10.15
CA LEU A 45 5.84 -10.95 -9.69
C LEU A 45 4.70 -10.10 -10.28
N ARG A 46 4.32 -10.32 -11.55
CA ARG A 46 3.18 -9.65 -12.17
C ARG A 46 1.86 -9.98 -11.48
N GLN A 47 1.65 -11.25 -11.10
CA GLN A 47 0.46 -11.64 -10.34
C GLN A 47 0.40 -10.94 -8.98
N ILE A 48 1.53 -10.92 -8.25
CA ILE A 48 1.63 -10.20 -6.97
C ILE A 48 1.36 -8.70 -7.17
N GLN A 49 1.95 -8.10 -8.21
CA GLN A 49 1.74 -6.69 -8.52
C GLN A 49 0.26 -6.37 -8.81
N ASP A 50 -0.43 -7.22 -9.58
CA ASP A 50 -1.85 -7.06 -9.88
C ASP A 50 -2.70 -7.15 -8.59
N GLU A 51 -2.37 -8.07 -7.67
CA GLU A 51 -3.03 -8.20 -6.36
C GLU A 51 -2.79 -6.96 -5.49
N GLU A 52 -1.55 -6.47 -5.40
CA GLU A 52 -1.20 -5.27 -4.62
C GLU A 52 -1.87 -4.01 -5.16
N GLN A 53 -2.01 -3.87 -6.48
CA GLN A 53 -2.73 -2.75 -7.09
C GLN A 53 -4.23 -2.79 -6.78
N GLN A 54 -4.83 -3.99 -6.72
CA GLN A 54 -6.22 -4.14 -6.26
C GLN A 54 -6.36 -3.79 -4.78
N ASN A 55 -5.41 -4.22 -3.93
CA ASN A 55 -5.37 -3.85 -2.52
C ASN A 55 -5.28 -2.33 -2.33
N ALA A 56 -4.38 -1.67 -3.07
CA ALA A 56 -4.25 -0.21 -3.06
C ALA A 56 -5.57 0.48 -3.44
N LYS A 57 -6.27 -0.03 -4.46
CA LYS A 57 -7.57 0.52 -4.88
C LYS A 57 -8.63 0.40 -3.79
N MET A 58 -8.71 -0.76 -3.13
CA MET A 58 -9.66 -0.98 -2.03
C MET A 58 -9.41 -0.03 -0.86
N ILE A 59 -8.14 0.13 -0.46
CA ILE A 59 -7.75 1.06 0.61
C ILE A 59 -8.09 2.50 0.21
N PHE A 60 -7.71 2.90 -1.01
CA PHE A 60 -8.01 4.24 -1.52
C PHE A 60 -9.51 4.54 -1.51
N ASP A 61 -10.33 3.64 -2.04
CA ASP A 61 -11.78 3.82 -2.09
C ASP A 61 -12.39 3.96 -0.70
N PHE A 62 -11.96 3.10 0.24
CA PHE A 62 -12.38 3.18 1.63
C PHE A 62 -12.02 4.53 2.26
N MET A 63 -10.79 4.99 2.05
CA MET A 63 -10.34 6.28 2.59
C MET A 63 -11.07 7.47 1.96
N VAL A 64 -11.38 7.41 0.66
CA VAL A 64 -12.19 8.43 -0.02
C VAL A 64 -13.61 8.43 0.55
N GLN A 65 -14.23 7.27 0.72
CA GLN A 65 -15.57 7.13 1.30
C GLN A 65 -15.64 7.70 2.73
N LYS A 66 -14.57 7.55 3.52
CA LYS A 66 -14.45 8.11 4.86
C LYS A 66 -14.09 9.60 4.90
N GLY A 67 -13.83 10.22 3.75
CA GLY A 67 -13.35 11.61 3.65
C GLY A 67 -11.92 11.80 4.17
N TRP A 68 -11.15 10.71 4.29
CA TRP A 68 -9.78 10.71 4.81
C TRP A 68 -8.73 10.96 3.75
N TYR A 69 -9.07 10.75 2.48
CA TYR A 69 -8.19 10.96 1.35
C TYR A 69 -8.88 11.81 0.29
N LYS A 70 -8.15 12.80 -0.24
CA LYS A 70 -8.60 13.62 -1.37
C LYS A 70 -7.84 13.18 -2.61
N PRO A 71 -8.52 12.65 -3.64
CA PRO A 71 -7.90 12.34 -4.92
C PRO A 71 -7.24 13.60 -5.51
N GLN A 72 -6.10 13.40 -6.17
CA GLN A 72 -5.44 14.45 -6.96
C GLN A 72 -5.95 14.44 -8.39
#